data_AF-A0A183GGX7-F1
#
_entry.id   AF-A0A183GGX7-F1
#
_cell.length_a   1.000
_cell.length_b   1.000
_cell.length_c   1.000
_cell.angle_alpha   90.00
_cell.angle_beta   90.00
_cell.angle_gamma   90.00
#
_symmetry.space_group_name_H-M   'P 1'
#
loop_
_entity.id
_entity.type
_entity.pdbx_description
1 polymer ?
#
loop_
_entity_poly.entity_id
_entity_poly.type
_entity_poly.pdbx_seq_one_letter_code
_entity_poly.pdbx_strand_id
1 'polypeptide(L)' 'MDVSTREYWSTIKEAETGLSVRETKMLRWTAGVTGMNRLRNDVIRQKFGVAPIADKVREARLRWYGHVLRGKELAR' A
#
# COMPACT_ATOMS: atom_id res chain seq x y z
N MET A 1 -19.04 4.32 -13.73
CA MET A 1 -18.63 3.28 -12.76
C MET A 1 -19.89 2.71 -12.17
N ASP A 2 -20.17 1.43 -12.37
CA ASP A 2 -21.34 0.80 -11.75
C ASP A 2 -21.11 0.63 -10.23
N VAL A 3 -22.19 0.36 -9.49
CA VAL A 3 -22.13 0.20 -8.02
C VAL A 3 -21.18 -0.93 -7.59
N SER A 4 -21.14 -2.05 -8.32
CA SER A 4 -20.21 -3.18 -8.08
C SER A 4 -18.75 -2.77 -8.20
N THR A 5 -18.41 -1.96 -9.21
CA THR A 5 -17.04 -1.43 -9.34
C THR A 5 -16.68 -0.50 -8.18
N ARG A 6 -17.64 0.29 -7.67
CA ARG A 6 -17.43 1.20 -6.53
C ARG A 6 -17.18 0.42 -5.24
N GLU A 7 -17.99 -0.59 -4.94
CA GLU A 7 -17.86 -1.42 -3.74
C GLU A 7 -16.53 -2.19 -3.74
N TYR A 8 -16.16 -2.78 -4.88
CA TYR A 8 -14.87 -3.46 -5.02
C TYR A 8 -13.68 -2.53 -4.74
N TRP A 9 -13.65 -1.34 -5.34
CA TRP A 9 -12.57 -0.37 -5.10
C TRP A 9 -12.53 0.11 -3.64
N SER A 10 -13.68 0.21 -2.96
CA SER A 10 -13.75 0.53 -1.53
C SER A 10 -13.05 -0.51 -0.68
N THR A 11 -13.37 -1.80 -0.88
CA THR A 11 -12.74 -2.90 -0.11
C THR A 11 -11.22 -2.95 -0.28
N ILE A 12 -10.71 -2.69 -1.50
CA ILE A 12 -9.27 -2.62 -1.76
C ILE A 12 -8.64 -1.43 -1.03
N LYS A 13 -9.32 -0.28 -0.97
CA LYS A 13 -8.84 0.90 -0.25
C LYS A 13 -8.81 0.70 1.26
N GLU A 14 -9.79 0.00 1.80
CA GLU A 14 -9.82 -0.40 3.20
C GLU A 14 -8.66 -1.35 3.53
N ALA A 15 -8.41 -2.34 2.68
CA ALA A 15 -7.27 -3.25 2.83
C ALA A 15 -5.92 -2.51 2.76
N GLU A 16 -5.75 -1.59 1.80
CA GLU A 16 -4.57 -0.71 1.71
C GLU A 16 -4.35 0.09 2.99
N THR A 17 -5.43 0.68 3.52
CA THR A 17 -5.39 1.48 4.74
C THR A 17 -5.02 0.61 5.94
N GLY A 18 -5.62 -0.58 6.06
CA GLY A 18 -5.29 -1.55 7.09
C GLY A 18 -3.82 -1.98 7.05
N LEU A 19 -3.25 -2.19 5.86
CA LEU A 19 -1.83 -2.48 5.68
C LEU A 19 -0.94 -1.29 6.10
N SER A 20 -1.32 -0.06 5.78
CA SER A 20 -0.57 1.16 6.16
C SER A 20 -0.51 1.36 7.68
N VAL A 21 -1.61 1.06 8.37
CA VAL A 21 -1.68 1.11 9.84
C VAL A 21 -0.76 0.03 10.45
N ARG A 22 -0.81 -1.20 9.93
CA ARG A 22 0.04 -2.31 10.40
C ARG A 22 1.53 -1.99 10.19
N GLU A 23 1.90 -1.52 8.99
CA GLU A 23 3.27 -1.07 8.67
C GLU A 23 3.76 -0.02 9.67
N THR A 24 2.97 1.05 9.87
CA THR A 24 3.32 2.15 10.78
C THR A 24 3.49 1.65 12.22
N LYS A 25 2.61 0.76 12.68
CA LYS A 25 2.68 0.18 14.03
C LYS A 25 3.96 -0.64 14.21
N MET A 26 4.34 -1.46 13.21
CA MET A 26 5.58 -2.23 13.24
C MET A 26 6.80 -1.31 13.26
N LEU A 27 6.88 -0.32 12.36
CA LEU A 27 8.02 0.60 12.32
C LEU A 27 8.18 1.39 13.62
N ARG A 28 7.07 1.85 14.22
CA ARG A 28 7.10 2.54 15.53
C ARG A 28 7.59 1.63 16.64
N TRP A 29 7.11 0.39 16.67
CA TRP A 29 7.54 -0.61 17.64
C TRP A 29 9.05 -0.87 17.53
N THR A 30 9.55 -1.11 16.32
CA THR A 30 10.98 -1.34 16.06
C THR A 30 11.85 -0.12 16.39
N ALA A 31 11.34 1.09 16.18
CA ALA A 31 12.07 2.32 16.51
C ALA A 31 12.02 2.69 18.01
N GLY A 32 11.29 1.94 18.84
CA GLY A 32 11.04 2.30 20.25
C GLY A 32 10.25 3.60 20.40
N VAL A 33 9.49 4.00 19.37
CA VAL A 33 8.74 5.26 19.33
C VAL A 33 7.39 5.05 20.01
N THR A 34 7.23 5.65 21.18
CA THR A 34 5.96 5.61 21.92
C THR A 34 4.92 6.54 21.29
N GLY A 35 3.64 6.38 21.67
CA GLY A 35 2.55 7.24 21.20
C GLY A 35 2.70 8.73 21.57
N MET A 36 3.53 9.05 22.57
CA MET A 36 3.88 10.43 22.93
C MET A 36 4.80 11.10 21.92
N ASN A 37 5.62 10.33 21.21
CA ASN A 37 6.43 10.87 20.13
C ASN A 37 5.50 11.24 18.97
N ARG A 38 5.19 12.53 18.88
CA ARG A 38 4.50 13.18 17.75
C ARG A 38 5.31 13.16 16.43
N LEU A 39 6.23 12.19 16.30
CA LEU A 39 6.97 11.94 15.08
C LEU A 39 5.98 11.54 13.97
N ARG A 40 6.13 12.16 12.81
CA ARG A 40 5.31 11.84 11.65
C ARG A 40 5.73 10.49 11.04
N ASN A 41 4.79 9.80 10.40
CA ASN A 41 5.02 8.45 9.86
C ASN A 41 6.00 8.43 8.69
N ASP A 42 6.07 9.50 7.90
CA ASP A 42 7.07 9.72 6.83
C ASP A 42 8.49 9.79 7.39
N VAL A 43 8.71 10.49 8.50
CA VAL A 43 10.02 10.57 9.18
C VAL A 43 10.45 9.20 9.68
N ILE A 44 9.52 8.43 10.25
CA ILE A 44 9.80 7.05 10.71
C ILE A 44 10.18 6.18 9.51
N ARG A 45 9.42 6.23 8.41
CA ARG A 45 9.74 5.49 7.18
C ARG A 45 11.09 5.87 6.59
N GLN A 46 11.41 7.16 6.54
CA GLN A 46 12.70 7.66 6.08
C GLN A 46 13.86 7.12 6.93
N LYS A 47 13.70 7.09 8.27
CA LYS A 47 14.70 6.53 9.18
C LYS A 47 15.01 5.05 8.89
N PHE A 48 14.01 4.29 8.44
CA PHE A 48 14.20 2.89 8.04
C PHE A 48 14.51 2.69 6.54
N GLY A 49 14.50 3.75 5.73
CA GLY A 49 14.65 3.64 4.28
C GLY A 49 13.51 2.87 3.60
N VAL A 50 12.31 2.82 4.20
CA VAL A 50 11.17 2.04 3.72
C VAL A 50 10.24 2.93 2.89
N ALA A 51 9.90 2.49 1.67
CA ALA A 51 8.88 3.15 0.86
C ALA A 51 7.46 2.87 1.42
N PRO A 52 6.52 3.82 1.34
CA PRO A 52 5.14 3.62 1.80
C PRO A 52 4.47 2.38 1.19
N ILE A 53 3.71 1.62 1.98
CA ILE A 53 3.01 0.41 1.48
C ILE A 53 2.05 0.72 0.33
N ALA A 54 1.46 1.91 0.30
CA ALA A 54 0.57 2.34 -0.78
C ALA A 54 1.31 2.36 -2.14
N ASP A 55 2.59 2.72 -2.16
CA ASP A 55 3.40 2.70 -3.36
C ASP A 55 3.68 1.26 -3.81
N LYS A 56 3.89 0.33 -2.87
CA LYS A 56 4.05 -1.10 -3.17
C LYS A 56 2.77 -1.73 -3.71
N VAL A 57 1.61 -1.39 -3.15
CA VAL A 57 0.32 -1.86 -3.69
C VAL A 57 0.08 -1.28 -5.09
N ARG A 58 0.41 0.00 -5.32
CA ARG A 58 0.35 0.61 -6.65
C ARG A 58 1.27 -0.11 -7.64
N GLU A 59 2.52 -0.36 -7.26
CA GLU A 59 3.50 -1.08 -8.07
C GLU A 59 3.00 -2.49 -8.44
N ALA A 60 2.46 -3.25 -7.48
CA ALA A 60 1.91 -4.58 -7.71
C ALA A 60 0.74 -4.57 -8.70
N ARG A 61 -0.18 -3.58 -8.57
CA ARG A 61 -1.29 -3.41 -9.52
C ARG A 61 -0.81 -3.12 -10.93
N LEU A 62 0.19 -2.25 -11.09
CA LEU A 62 0.77 -1.94 -12.39
C LEU A 62 1.45 -3.17 -13.02
N ARG A 63 2.18 -3.96 -12.22
CA ARG A 63 2.78 -5.22 -12.68
C ARG A 63 1.72 -6.22 -13.14
N TRP A 64 0.63 -6.36 -12.40
CA TRP A 64 -0.50 -7.22 -12.78
C TRP A 64 -1.16 -6.75 -14.07
N TYR A 65 -1.44 -5.45 -14.19
CA TYR A 65 -2.02 -4.89 -15.40
C TYR A 65 -1.12 -5.11 -16.62
N GLY A 66 0.19 -4.89 -16.47
CA GLY A 66 1.16 -5.20 -17.51
C GLY A 66 1.21 -6.69 -17.88
N HIS A 67 1.03 -7.60 -16.91
CA HIS A 67 0.93 -9.03 -17.18
C HIS A 67 -0.33 -9.37 -17.99
N VAL A 68 -1.49 -8.83 -17.60
CA VAL A 68 -2.75 -9.02 -18.33
C VAL A 68 -2.64 -8.50 -19.76
N LEU A 69 -2.01 -7.34 -19.96
CA LEU A 69 -1.82 -6.77 -21.29
C LEU A 69 -0.90 -7.63 -22.17
N ARG A 70 0.25 -8.08 -21.65
CA ARG A 70 1.15 -8.98 -22.39
C ARG A 70 0.50 -10.31 -22.74
N GLY A 71 -0.31 -10.88 -21.84
CA GLY A 71 -1.06 -12.10 -22.11
C GLY A 71 -2.07 -11.95 -23.25
N LYS A 72 -2.70 -10.78 -23.38
CA LYS A 72 -3.61 -10.48 -24.49
C LYS A 72 -2.88 -10.26 -25.83
N GLU A 73 -1.66 -9.74 -25.79
CA GLU A 73 -0.84 -9.53 -26.99
C GLU A 73 -0.26 -10.85 -27.53
N LEU A 74 0.09 -11.79 -26.66
CA LEU A 74 0.54 -13.13 -27.04
C LEU A 74 -0.60 -14.08 -27.48
N ALA A 75 -1.84 -13.75 -27.16
CA ALA A 75 -3.04 -14.53 -27.53
C ALA A 75 -3.74 -13.99 -28.79
N ARG A 76 -3.14 -13.00 -29.46
CA ARG A 76 -3.50 -12.57 -30.82
C ARG A 76 -2.67 -13.32 -31.85
#